data_AF-A0A914PYL3-F1
#
_entry.id   AF-A0A914PYL3-F1
#
_cell.length_a   1.000
_cell.length_b   1.000
_cell.length_c   1.000
_cell.angle_alpha   90.00
_cell.angle_beta   90.00
_cell.angle_gamma   90.00
#
_symmetry.space_group_name_H-M   'P 1'
#
loop_
_entity.id
_entity.type
_entity.pdbx_description
1 polymer ?
#
loop_
_entity_poly.entity_id
_entity_poly.type
_entity_poly.pdbx_seq_one_letter_code
_entity_poly.pdbx_strand_id
1 'polypeptide(L)'
;MTSIMSILKSCGKKIGDGIHEMYQSFERESPTFIQFFKKENESKNRYPTEIFLYDKNRVILSDTCAGSGDYYHGSFVDGFEQPKHYILAQSPFTSETEIDFYRLILQHKPDVIVFLMKFEGDDANYLTRRYVFDWMPLYRVVLAELGSITTIPSFSLRTPFTSRRANNFF
;
A
#
# COMPACT_ATOMS: atom_id res chain seq x y z
N MET A 1 -15.43 -26.08 -21.43
CA MET A 1 -15.10 -24.93 -20.58
C MET A 1 -16.22 -23.89 -20.71
N THR A 2 -16.91 -23.60 -19.63
CA THR A 2 -18.00 -22.60 -19.60
C THR A 2 -17.39 -21.20 -19.68
N SER A 3 -17.75 -20.42 -20.70
CA SER A 3 -17.27 -19.04 -20.88
C SER A 3 -17.86 -18.10 -19.82
N ILE A 4 -17.15 -17.04 -19.43
CA ILE A 4 -17.69 -15.94 -18.61
C ILE A 4 -19.02 -15.43 -19.19
N MET A 5 -19.13 -15.37 -20.51
CA MET A 5 -20.36 -14.96 -21.19
C MET A 5 -21.52 -15.93 -20.95
N SER A 6 -21.25 -17.22 -20.82
CA SER A 6 -22.28 -18.22 -20.47
C SER A 6 -22.65 -18.17 -18.98
N ILE A 7 -21.73 -17.82 -18.08
CA ILE A 7 -22.01 -17.62 -16.65
C ILE A 7 -22.89 -16.38 -16.45
N LEU A 8 -22.54 -15.26 -17.10
CA LEU A 8 -23.32 -14.03 -17.05
C LEU A 8 -24.74 -14.23 -17.62
N LYS A 9 -24.89 -15.07 -18.66
CA LYS A 9 -26.20 -15.46 -19.20
C LYS A 9 -26.97 -16.44 -18.30
N SER A 10 -26.29 -17.40 -17.66
CA SER A 10 -26.92 -18.42 -16.82
C SER A 10 -27.29 -17.92 -15.42
N CYS A 11 -26.66 -16.84 -14.94
CA CYS A 11 -26.97 -16.28 -13.64
C CYS A 11 -28.41 -15.75 -13.54
N GLY A 12 -29.13 -15.52 -14.65
CA GLY A 12 -30.58 -15.26 -14.70
C GLY A 12 -31.09 -14.01 -13.95
N LYS A 13 -30.25 -13.43 -13.10
CA LYS A 13 -30.48 -12.19 -12.35
C LYS A 13 -30.21 -11.02 -13.27
N LYS A 14 -31.06 -10.00 -13.23
CA LYS A 14 -30.74 -8.75 -13.89
C LYS A 14 -29.47 -8.21 -13.24
N ILE A 15 -28.62 -7.53 -14.00
CA ILE A 15 -27.32 -7.04 -13.52
C ILE A 15 -27.45 -6.20 -12.22
N GLY A 16 -28.59 -5.53 -12.05
CA GLY A 16 -28.92 -4.76 -10.84
C GLY A 16 -29.26 -5.60 -9.61
N ASP A 17 -29.81 -6.81 -9.77
CA ASP A 17 -30.23 -7.67 -8.65
C ASP A 17 -28.98 -8.21 -7.90
N GLY A 18 -27.93 -8.57 -8.64
CA GLY A 18 -26.65 -8.99 -8.04
C GLY A 18 -25.93 -7.85 -7.30
N ILE A 19 -25.99 -6.64 -7.85
CA ILE A 19 -25.45 -5.43 -7.19
C ILE A 19 -26.23 -5.13 -5.90
N HIS A 20 -27.56 -5.29 -5.93
CA HIS A 20 -28.40 -5.06 -4.76
C HIS A 20 -28.14 -6.08 -3.64
N GLU A 21 -28.00 -7.36 -3.97
CA GLU A 21 -27.65 -8.40 -2.99
C GLU A 21 -26.25 -8.17 -2.40
N MET A 22 -25.25 -7.82 -3.22
CA MET A 22 -23.93 -7.43 -2.75
C MET A 22 -24.02 -6.23 -1.81
N TYR A 23 -24.82 -5.21 -2.17
CA TYR A 23 -25.04 -4.03 -1.35
C TYR A 23 -25.64 -4.36 0.03
N GLN A 24 -26.59 -5.31 0.07
CA GLN A 24 -27.19 -5.77 1.32
C GLN A 24 -26.23 -6.60 2.18
N SER A 25 -25.27 -7.29 1.55
CA SER A 25 -24.30 -8.14 2.24
C SER A 25 -23.14 -7.38 2.89
N PHE A 26 -22.94 -6.10 2.56
CA PHE A 26 -21.94 -5.28 3.24
C PHE A 26 -22.30 -5.10 4.71
N GLU A 27 -21.37 -5.47 5.59
CA GLU A 27 -21.44 -5.13 7.01
C GLU A 27 -21.56 -3.61 7.17
N ARG A 28 -22.70 -3.16 7.69
CA ARG A 28 -22.97 -1.76 7.96
C ARG A 28 -22.40 -1.36 9.31
N GLU A 29 -21.08 -1.34 9.40
CA GLU A 29 -20.42 -0.63 10.49
C GLU A 29 -20.32 0.84 10.13
N SER A 30 -20.64 1.72 11.08
CA SER A 30 -20.45 3.15 10.87
C SER A 30 -18.97 3.40 10.61
N PRO A 31 -18.62 4.05 9.48
CA PRO A 31 -17.24 4.36 9.21
C PRO A 31 -16.71 5.32 10.26
N THR A 32 -15.60 4.96 10.88
CA THR A 32 -14.87 5.85 11.79
C THR A 32 -13.58 6.30 11.12
N PHE A 33 -13.22 7.56 11.38
CA PHE A 33 -12.04 8.25 10.84
C PHE A 33 -11.27 8.96 11.96
N ILE A 34 -11.34 8.40 13.18
CA ILE A 34 -10.84 9.04 14.40
C ILE A 34 -9.35 9.31 14.27
N GLN A 35 -8.59 8.33 13.76
CA GLN A 35 -7.14 8.49 13.60
C GLN A 35 -6.80 9.45 12.46
N PHE A 36 -7.60 9.46 11.39
CA PHE A 36 -7.39 10.37 10.26
C PHE A 36 -7.55 11.84 10.66
N PHE A 37 -8.56 12.17 11.47
CA PHE A 37 -8.83 13.54 11.94
C PHE A 37 -8.06 13.91 13.22
N LYS A 38 -7.19 13.04 13.71
CA LYS A 38 -6.38 13.32 14.89
C LYS A 38 -5.34 14.40 14.53
N LYS A 39 -5.21 15.42 15.38
CA LYS A 39 -4.34 16.58 15.11
C LYS A 39 -2.89 16.21 14.82
N GLU A 40 -2.36 15.18 15.50
CA GLU A 40 -0.97 14.74 15.30
C GLU A 40 -0.76 14.01 13.95
N ASN A 41 -1.84 13.61 13.26
CA ASN A 41 -1.79 12.88 12.00
C ASN A 41 -2.13 13.75 10.79
N GLU A 42 -2.56 15.00 10.99
CA GLU A 42 -3.00 15.90 9.91
C GLU A 42 -1.89 16.13 8.87
N SER A 43 -0.64 16.36 9.33
CA SER A 43 0.54 16.51 8.47
C SER A 43 0.93 15.26 7.69
N LYS A 44 0.38 14.09 8.08
CA LYS A 44 0.67 12.79 7.47
C LYS A 44 -0.32 12.42 6.36
N ASN A 45 -1.28 13.27 6.03
CA ASN A 45 -2.29 13.02 5.00
C ASN A 45 -1.98 13.81 3.73
N ARG A 46 -1.64 13.14 2.61
CA ARG A 46 -1.29 13.82 1.34
C ARG A 46 -2.48 14.57 0.74
N TYR A 47 -3.69 14.00 0.88
CA TYR A 47 -4.93 14.54 0.31
C TYR A 47 -6.02 14.65 1.40
N PRO A 48 -5.88 15.58 2.36
CA PRO A 48 -6.70 15.63 3.57
C PRO A 48 -8.18 15.94 3.31
N THR A 49 -8.52 16.51 2.14
CA THR A 49 -9.89 16.88 1.75
C THR A 49 -10.55 15.89 0.80
N GLU A 50 -9.79 14.94 0.24
CA GLU A 50 -10.25 14.08 -0.86
C GLU A 50 -10.23 12.60 -0.49
N ILE A 51 -9.25 12.15 0.31
CA ILE A 51 -9.02 10.73 0.57
C ILE A 51 -8.92 10.49 2.08
N PHE A 52 -10.02 10.05 2.67
CA PHE A 52 -10.10 9.73 4.10
C PHE A 52 -9.68 8.28 4.38
N LEU A 53 -9.05 8.05 5.53
CA LEU A 53 -8.61 6.72 5.97
C LEU A 53 -9.55 6.15 7.03
N TYR A 54 -10.19 5.02 6.73
CA TYR A 54 -11.04 4.31 7.67
C TYR A 54 -10.23 3.66 8.81
N ASP A 55 -10.71 3.75 10.04
CA ASP A 55 -10.02 3.11 11.17
C ASP A 55 -10.10 1.58 11.13
N LYS A 56 -11.17 1.00 10.55
CA LYS A 56 -11.44 -0.45 10.55
C LYS A 56 -10.30 -1.26 9.93
N ASN A 57 -9.80 -0.81 8.78
CA ASN A 57 -8.81 -1.54 7.99
C ASN A 57 -7.49 -0.79 7.84
N ARG A 58 -7.28 0.33 8.55
CA ARG A 58 -5.97 1.01 8.53
C ARG A 58 -4.86 0.07 8.95
N VAL A 59 -3.68 0.32 8.42
CA VAL A 59 -2.47 -0.30 8.96
C VAL A 59 -2.11 0.38 10.28
N ILE A 60 -1.62 -0.41 11.23
CA ILE A 60 -1.15 0.06 12.53
C ILE A 60 0.35 -0.18 12.56
N LEU A 61 1.14 0.91 12.59
CA LEU A 61 2.59 0.80 12.70
C LEU A 61 2.99 0.45 14.14
N SER A 62 3.94 -0.48 14.28
CA SER A 62 4.52 -0.84 15.57
C SER A 62 5.36 0.31 16.11
N ASP A 63 5.24 0.60 17.40
CA ASP A 63 5.94 1.68 18.09
C ASP A 63 7.41 1.30 18.36
N THR A 64 8.21 1.24 17.29
CA THR A 64 9.64 0.88 17.35
C THR A 64 10.53 2.10 17.62
N CYS A 65 9.99 3.31 17.51
CA CYS A 65 10.71 4.56 17.68
C CYS A 65 9.88 5.50 18.54
N ALA A 66 10.36 5.78 19.76
CA ALA A 66 9.65 6.59 20.74
C ALA A 66 9.19 7.93 20.13
N GLY A 67 7.88 8.12 20.01
CA GLY A 67 7.25 9.35 19.54
C GLY A 67 6.78 9.35 18.08
N SER A 68 7.00 8.28 17.31
CA SER A 68 6.61 8.23 15.89
C SER A 68 5.12 7.93 15.67
N GLY A 69 4.43 7.41 16.68
CA GLY A 69 3.01 7.03 16.61
C GLY A 69 2.76 5.79 15.75
N ASP A 70 1.49 5.38 15.67
CA ASP A 70 1.04 4.16 14.97
C ASP A 70 0.41 4.44 13.59
N TYR A 71 0.45 5.70 13.15
CA TYR A 71 -0.30 6.17 11.98
C TYR A 71 0.57 6.33 10.74
N TYR A 72 0.13 5.69 9.67
CA TYR A 72 0.51 5.99 8.30
C TYR A 72 -0.73 5.85 7.43
N HIS A 73 -0.90 6.68 6.41
CA HIS A 73 -2.08 6.64 5.55
C HIS A 73 -2.00 5.45 4.59
N GLY A 74 -2.49 4.32 5.10
CA GLY A 74 -2.59 3.07 4.36
C GLY A 74 -3.56 2.11 5.04
N SER A 75 -4.16 1.24 4.24
CA SER A 75 -5.17 0.28 4.68
C SER A 75 -4.99 -1.07 4.02
N PHE A 76 -5.41 -2.11 4.72
CA PHE A 76 -5.48 -3.45 4.19
C PHE A 76 -6.65 -3.60 3.23
N VAL A 77 -6.39 -4.31 2.14
CA VAL A 77 -7.38 -4.74 1.16
C VAL A 77 -7.29 -6.24 0.98
N ASP A 78 -8.44 -6.88 0.92
CA ASP A 78 -8.52 -8.32 0.71
C ASP A 78 -8.10 -8.68 -0.70
N GLY A 79 -7.37 -9.79 -0.81
CA GLY A 79 -7.13 -10.45 -2.08
C GLY A 79 -8.29 -11.37 -2.43
N PHE A 80 -8.18 -12.03 -3.59
CA PHE A 80 -9.21 -12.98 -4.03
C PHE A 80 -9.35 -14.18 -3.07
N GLU A 81 -8.22 -14.71 -2.57
CA GLU A 81 -8.21 -15.90 -1.72
C GLU A 81 -7.88 -15.61 -0.25
N GLN A 82 -7.30 -14.44 0.03
CA GLN A 82 -6.72 -14.13 1.33
C GLN A 82 -7.18 -12.75 1.83
N PRO A 83 -7.76 -12.66 3.03
CA PRO A 83 -8.05 -11.37 3.63
C PRO A 83 -6.76 -10.62 3.95
N LYS A 84 -6.80 -9.28 3.91
CA LYS A 84 -5.67 -8.37 4.19
C LYS A 84 -4.39 -8.68 3.40
N HIS A 85 -4.55 -9.17 2.18
CA HIS A 85 -3.43 -9.60 1.35
C HIS A 85 -2.66 -8.43 0.75
N TYR A 86 -3.33 -7.31 0.46
CA TYR A 86 -2.71 -6.11 -0.07
C TYR A 86 -2.73 -4.98 0.94
N ILE A 87 -1.78 -4.06 0.81
CA ILE A 87 -1.79 -2.77 1.48
C ILE A 87 -1.89 -1.69 0.40
N LEU A 88 -2.97 -0.92 0.43
CA LEU A 88 -3.07 0.31 -0.35
C LEU A 88 -2.61 1.46 0.54
N ALA A 89 -1.57 2.17 0.12
CA ALA A 89 -1.00 3.26 0.89
C ALA A 89 -0.71 4.46 -0.01
N GLN A 90 -0.78 5.65 0.56
CA GLN A 90 -0.28 6.85 -0.12
C GLN A 90 1.22 6.74 -0.35
N SER A 91 1.75 7.46 -1.35
CA SER A 91 3.20 7.61 -1.47
C SER A 91 3.72 8.55 -0.37
N PRO A 92 4.91 8.27 0.21
CA PRO A 92 5.58 9.22 1.09
C PRO A 92 5.80 10.58 0.37
N PHE A 93 5.81 11.67 1.13
CA PHE A 93 5.86 13.03 0.57
C PHE A 93 6.57 14.06 1.46
N THR A 94 6.88 13.68 2.69
CA THR A 94 7.72 14.42 3.64
C THR A 94 8.70 13.46 4.29
N SER A 95 9.78 13.98 4.89
CA SER A 95 10.74 13.16 5.64
C SER A 95 10.10 12.34 6.78
N GLU A 96 9.03 12.83 7.37
CA GLU A 96 8.28 12.09 8.41
C GLU A 96 7.55 10.89 7.80
N THR A 97 6.77 11.12 6.74
CA THR A 97 6.04 10.04 6.04
C THR A 97 6.97 9.06 5.34
N GLU A 98 8.21 9.46 5.00
CA GLU A 98 9.28 8.57 4.54
C GLU A 98 9.63 7.53 5.60
N ILE A 99 9.91 7.99 6.82
CA ILE A 99 10.25 7.11 7.95
C ILE A 99 9.11 6.13 8.22
N ASP A 100 7.87 6.62 8.24
CA ASP A 100 6.68 5.80 8.45
C ASP A 100 6.47 4.77 7.32
N PHE A 101 6.74 5.14 6.07
CA PHE A 101 6.71 4.21 4.93
C PHE A 101 7.77 3.10 5.06
N TYR A 102 8.98 3.41 5.50
CA TYR A 102 9.99 2.38 5.75
C TYR A 102 9.62 1.48 6.92
N ARG A 103 9.04 2.02 8.00
CA ARG A 103 8.50 1.23 9.10
C ARG A 103 7.44 0.25 8.61
N LEU A 104 6.53 0.71 7.74
CA LEU A 104 5.53 -0.14 7.09
C LEU A 104 6.17 -1.33 6.35
N ILE A 105 7.17 -1.05 5.52
CA ILE A 105 7.88 -2.07 4.74
C ILE A 105 8.62 -3.06 5.66
N LEU A 106 9.33 -2.57 6.67
CA LEU A 106 10.08 -3.43 7.58
C LEU A 106 9.15 -4.33 8.42
N GLN A 107 8.00 -3.79 8.80
CA GLN A 107 6.98 -4.51 9.56
C GLN A 107 6.31 -5.59 8.74
N HIS A 108 5.88 -5.27 7.51
CA HIS A 108 5.07 -6.18 6.69
C HIS A 108 5.85 -7.01 5.67
N LYS A 109 7.08 -6.62 5.34
CA LYS A 109 7.99 -7.31 4.42
C LYS A 109 7.30 -7.72 3.10
N PRO A 110 6.69 -6.77 2.37
CA PRO A 110 5.99 -7.09 1.13
C PRO A 110 6.95 -7.65 0.08
N ASP A 111 6.55 -8.65 -0.71
CA ASP A 111 7.40 -9.20 -1.78
C ASP A 111 7.61 -8.21 -2.94
N VAL A 112 6.59 -7.41 -3.23
CA VAL A 112 6.55 -6.46 -4.34
C VAL A 112 5.92 -5.15 -3.88
N ILE A 113 6.50 -4.04 -4.30
CA ILE A 113 5.93 -2.70 -4.12
C ILE A 113 5.60 -2.14 -5.50
N VAL A 114 4.35 -1.71 -5.68
CA VAL A 114 3.85 -1.17 -6.95
C VAL A 114 3.54 0.30 -6.77
N PHE A 115 4.18 1.16 -7.55
CA PHE A 115 3.83 2.59 -7.61
C PHE A 115 2.91 2.82 -8.80
N LEU A 116 1.69 3.28 -8.51
CA LEU A 116 0.65 3.65 -9.48
C LEU A 116 0.61 5.18 -9.60
N MET A 117 1.54 5.74 -10.37
CA MET A 117 1.60 7.18 -10.59
C MET A 117 2.12 7.50 -11.98
N LYS A 118 1.78 8.69 -12.48
CA LYS A 118 2.37 9.21 -13.72
C LYS A 118 3.77 9.71 -13.39
N PHE A 119 4.80 9.30 -14.15
CA PHE A 119 6.18 9.71 -13.88
C PHE A 119 6.53 11.07 -14.51
N GLU A 120 5.60 12.02 -14.48
CA GLU A 120 5.80 13.36 -15.03
C GLU A 120 5.90 14.39 -13.89
N GLY A 121 6.94 15.23 -13.93
CA GLY A 121 7.17 16.29 -12.95
C GLY A 121 8.17 15.95 -11.82
N ASP A 122 8.31 16.88 -10.88
CA ASP A 122 9.33 16.80 -9.82
C ASP A 122 9.05 15.68 -8.80
N ASP A 123 7.77 15.41 -8.48
CA ASP A 123 7.34 14.35 -7.57
C ASP A 123 7.77 12.95 -8.05
N ALA A 124 7.61 12.69 -9.34
CA ALA A 124 8.00 11.43 -9.97
C ALA A 124 9.52 11.22 -9.93
N ASN A 125 10.29 12.27 -10.23
CA ASN A 125 11.74 12.22 -10.19
C ASN A 125 12.27 12.04 -8.76
N TYR A 126 11.62 12.69 -7.78
CA TYR A 126 11.95 12.57 -6.37
C TYR A 126 11.72 11.14 -5.85
N LEU A 127 10.52 10.60 -6.09
CA LEU A 127 10.13 9.25 -5.65
C LEU A 127 10.95 8.16 -6.37
N THR A 128 11.24 8.35 -7.66
CA THR A 128 12.02 7.37 -8.40
C THR A 128 13.49 7.39 -7.95
N ARG A 129 14.14 8.55 -7.89
CA ARG A 129 15.57 8.63 -7.51
C ARG A 129 15.83 8.19 -6.07
N ARG A 130 15.03 8.65 -5.12
CA ARG A 130 15.34 8.46 -3.70
C ARG A 130 14.98 7.07 -3.17
N TYR A 131 13.90 6.47 -3.68
CA TYR A 131 13.36 5.21 -3.13
C TYR A 131 13.74 4.01 -3.99
N VAL A 132 13.71 4.14 -5.32
CA VAL A 132 14.02 3.04 -6.24
C VAL A 132 15.53 2.83 -6.38
N PHE A 133 16.31 3.92 -6.44
CA PHE A 133 17.74 3.83 -6.74
C PHE A 133 18.66 3.86 -5.50
N ASP A 134 18.33 4.65 -4.47
CA ASP A 134 19.29 4.91 -3.39
C ASP A 134 19.09 4.03 -2.14
N TRP A 135 17.86 3.55 -1.83
CA TRP A 135 17.55 2.98 -0.50
C TRP A 135 16.89 1.59 -0.46
N MET A 136 16.40 1.02 -1.57
CA MET A 136 15.66 -0.26 -1.55
C MET A 136 16.25 -1.38 -2.43
N PRO A 137 17.52 -1.79 -2.27
CA PRO A 137 18.10 -2.87 -3.08
C PRO A 137 17.50 -4.26 -2.80
N LEU A 138 16.65 -4.42 -1.78
CA LEU A 138 16.12 -5.71 -1.33
C LEU A 138 14.70 -6.03 -1.84
N TYR A 139 13.97 -5.05 -2.36
CA TYR A 139 12.56 -5.22 -2.76
C TYR A 139 12.39 -5.06 -4.26
N ARG A 140 11.48 -5.84 -4.84
CA ARG A 140 11.08 -5.64 -6.24
C ARG A 140 10.13 -4.44 -6.30
N VAL A 141 10.56 -3.40 -7.01
CA VAL A 141 9.73 -2.21 -7.25
C VAL A 141 9.22 -2.24 -8.70
N VAL A 142 7.90 -2.12 -8.86
CA VAL A 142 7.23 -2.02 -10.16
C VAL A 142 6.66 -0.62 -10.31
N LEU A 143 7.00 0.04 -11.41
CA LEU A 143 6.44 1.34 -11.78
C LEU A 143 5.38 1.13 -12.85
N ALA A 144 4.14 1.52 -12.57
CA ALA A 144 3.04 1.36 -13.49
C ALA A 144 2.36 2.72 -13.74
N GLU A 145 2.30 3.09 -15.03
CA GLU A 145 1.54 4.24 -15.50
C GLU A 145 0.20 3.77 -16.09
N LEU A 146 -0.83 4.61 -16.02
CA LEU A 146 -2.11 4.34 -16.66
C LEU A 146 -1.93 4.24 -18.18
N GLY A 147 -1.89 3.01 -18.70
CA GLY A 147 -1.72 2.69 -20.13
C GLY A 147 -0.38 2.04 -20.50
N SER A 148 0.60 2.01 -19.60
CA SER A 148 1.91 1.39 -19.82
C SER A 148 2.47 0.81 -18.51
N ILE A 149 2.71 -0.50 -18.50
CA ILE A 149 3.46 -1.15 -17.43
C ILE A 149 4.93 -1.14 -17.83
N THR A 150 5.73 -0.31 -17.17
CA THR A 150 7.18 -0.36 -17.32
C THR A 150 7.73 -1.17 -16.16
N THR A 151 7.88 -2.47 -16.36
CA THR A 151 8.73 -3.26 -15.47
C THR A 151 10.15 -2.76 -15.66
N ILE A 152 10.68 -2.02 -14.68
CA ILE A 152 12.11 -1.71 -14.66
C ILE A 152 12.80 -3.08 -14.66
N PRO A 153 13.67 -3.38 -15.66
CA PRO A 153 14.37 -4.64 -15.71
C PRO A 153 15.07 -4.81 -14.37
N SER A 154 14.72 -5.88 -13.66
CA SER A 154 15.35 -6.28 -12.41
C SER A 154 16.86 -6.14 -12.57
N PHE A 155 17.44 -5.10 -11.97
CA PHE A 155 18.88 -5.02 -11.92
C PHE A 155 19.36 -6.24 -11.14
N SER A 156 20.29 -6.98 -11.73
CA SER A 156 20.84 -8.23 -11.24
C SER A 156 20.96 -8.21 -9.73
N LEU A 157 20.37 -9.21 -9.07
CA LEU A 157 20.61 -9.56 -7.67
C LEU A 157 22.10 -9.34 -7.35
N ARG A 158 22.44 -8.22 -6.71
CA ARG A 158 23.58 -8.22 -5.80
C ARG A 158 23.03 -8.84 -4.52
N THR A 159 23.44 -10.07 -4.32
CA THR A 159 23.21 -10.90 -3.13
C THR A 159 23.18 -10.07 -1.84
N PRO A 160 22.34 -10.47 -0.87
CA PRO A 160 22.18 -9.75 0.38
C PRO A 160 23.52 -9.62 1.09
N PHE A 161 23.72 -8.47 1.73
CA PHE A 161 24.72 -8.32 2.79
C PHE A 161 24.44 -9.43 3.81
N THR A 162 25.23 -10.50 3.77
CA THR A 162 25.21 -11.51 4.83
C THR A 162 25.50 -10.77 6.11
N SER A 163 24.56 -10.80 7.06
CA SER A 163 24.82 -10.48 8.45
C SER A 163 26.01 -11.33 8.90
N ARG A 164 27.21 -10.74 8.89
CA ARG A 164 28.27 -11.23 9.76
C ARG A 164 27.79 -10.87 11.16
N ARG A 165 27.42 -11.89 11.93
CA ARG A 165 27.48 -11.84 13.39
C ARG A 165 28.78 -11.13 13.74
N ALA A 166 28.70 -9.90 14.22
CA ALA A 166 29.75 -9.33 15.03
C ALA A 166 29.67 -10.03 16.40
N ASN A 167 30.19 -11.25 16.46
CA ASN A 167 30.85 -11.68 17.67
C ASN A 167 32.11 -10.83 17.74
N ASN A 168 32.16 -9.91 18.70
CA ASN A 168 33.34 -9.62 19.51
C ASN A 168 32.95 -8.69 20.67
N PHE A 169 33.05 -9.27 21.87
CA PHE A 169 33.53 -8.69 23.12
C PHE A 169 34.39 -7.43 22.87
N PHE A 170 34.28 -6.30 23.58
CA PHE A 170 34.03 -6.01 24.99
C PHE A 170 33.27 -4.68 25.12
#